data_AF-A0A7W6G8B2-F1
#
_entry.id   AF-A0A7W6G8B2-F1
#
_cell.length_a   1.000
_cell.length_b   1.000
_cell.length_c   1.000
_cell.angle_alpha   90.00
_cell.angle_beta   90.00
_cell.angle_gamma   90.00
#
_symmetry.space_group_name_H-M   'P 1'
#
loop_
_entity.id
_entity.type
_entity.pdbx_description
1 polymer ?
#
loop_
_entity_poly.entity_id
_entity_poly.type
_entity_poly.pdbx_seq_one_letter_code
_entity_poly.pdbx_strand_id
1 'polypeptide(L)'
;MGIVETRRGGGAILARPPDQIFPGQIIRRLEEGQALVDCLATGSERDCSLDGKCRLKFRLIAAEQAFYADLDKHSLASIAL
;
A
#
# COMPACT_ATOMS: atom_id res chain seq x y z
N MET A 1 4.32 0.87 -12.88
CA MET A 1 3.23 -0.11 -12.72
C MET A 1 2.34 -0.06 -13.95
N GLY A 2 2.63 -0.89 -14.97
CA GLY A 2 1.78 -1.02 -16.17
C GLY A 2 0.44 -1.68 -15.83
N ILE A 3 -0.38 -0.98 -15.06
CA ILE A 3 -1.73 -1.39 -14.64
C ILE A 3 -2.76 -0.73 -15.53
N VAL A 4 -2.46 0.47 -16.04
CA VAL A 4 -3.27 1.19 -17.00
C VAL A 4 -2.46 1.55 -18.23
N GLU A 5 -3.13 1.58 -19.38
CA GLU A 5 -2.64 2.11 -20.64
C GLU A 5 -3.43 3.36 -21.00
N THR A 6 -2.75 4.45 -21.34
CA THR A 6 -3.38 5.69 -21.77
C THR A 6 -3.74 5.62 -23.25
N ARG A 7 -4.93 6.11 -23.62
CA ARG A 7 -5.35 6.18 -25.02
C ARG A 7 -5.10 7.57 -25.59
N ARG A 8 -4.56 7.62 -26.82
CA ARG A 8 -4.51 8.87 -27.59
C ARG A 8 -5.93 9.37 -27.81
N GLY A 9 -6.18 10.64 -27.51
CA GLY A 9 -7.53 11.23 -27.54
C GLY A 9 -8.27 11.18 -26.18
N GLY A 10 -7.63 10.67 -25.13
CA GLY A 10 -8.13 10.73 -23.75
C GLY A 10 -8.56 9.38 -23.18
N GLY A 11 -8.55 9.30 -21.84
CA GLY A 11 -8.93 8.11 -21.09
C GLY A 11 -7.80 7.09 -20.91
N ALA A 12 -8.11 6.05 -20.14
CA ALA A 12 -7.22 4.93 -19.87
C ALA A 12 -8.01 3.62 -19.81
N ILE A 13 -7.34 2.51 -20.07
CA ILE A 13 -7.86 1.15 -19.93
C ILE A 13 -6.95 0.34 -19.01
N LEU A 14 -7.43 -0.77 -18.45
CA LEU A 14 -6.56 -1.69 -17.73
C LEU A 14 -5.58 -2.34 -18.72
N ALA A 15 -4.29 -2.33 -18.37
CA ALA A 15 -3.21 -2.94 -19.14
C ALA A 15 -3.17 -4.48 -19.00
N ARG A 16 -3.93 -5.02 -18.05
CA ARG A 16 -3.99 -6.45 -17.71
C ARG A 16 -5.42 -6.82 -17.29
N PRO A 17 -5.81 -8.10 -17.38
CA PRO A 17 -7.09 -8.57 -16.86
C PRO A 17 -7.30 -8.20 -15.37
N PRO A 18 -8.52 -7.78 -14.96
CA PRO A 18 -8.80 -7.30 -13.59
C PRO A 18 -8.67 -8.39 -12.51
N ASP A 19 -8.76 -9.67 -12.88
CA ASP A 19 -8.53 -10.83 -12.01
C ASP A 19 -7.04 -11.04 -11.67
N GLN A 20 -6.13 -10.37 -12.39
CA GLN A 20 -4.68 -10.40 -12.16
C GLN A 20 -4.15 -9.14 -11.47
N ILE A 21 -5.04 -8.23 -11.03
CA ILE A 21 -4.68 -6.97 -10.41
C ILE A 21 -5.22 -6.95 -8.98
N PHE A 22 -4.32 -6.83 -8.01
CA PHE A 22 -4.64 -6.90 -6.58
C PHE A 22 -4.45 -5.52 -5.92
N PRO A 23 -5.45 -4.97 -5.22
CA PRO A 23 -5.35 -3.67 -4.54
C PRO A 23 -4.19 -3.59 -3.56
N GLY A 24 -3.88 -4.67 -2.83
CA GLY A 24 -2.77 -4.67 -1.88
C GLY A 24 -1.42 -4.38 -2.52
N GLN A 25 -1.20 -4.85 -3.74
CA GLN A 25 0.00 -4.53 -4.53
C GLN A 25 0.01 -3.08 -5.03
N ILE A 26 -1.16 -2.54 -5.40
CA ILE A 26 -1.30 -1.15 -5.84
C ILE A 26 -1.00 -0.20 -4.70
N ILE A 27 -1.71 -0.36 -3.58
CA ILE A 27 -1.64 0.58 -2.46
C ILE A 27 -0.23 0.52 -1.85
N ARG A 28 0.34 -0.66 -1.62
CA ARG A 28 1.72 -0.79 -1.11
C ARG A 28 2.75 -0.06 -1.97
N ARG A 29 2.54 0.00 -3.29
CA ARG A 29 3.46 0.66 -4.22
C ARG A 29 3.24 2.18 -4.29
N LEU A 30 1.99 2.64 -4.12
CA LEU A 30 1.65 4.06 -4.00
C LEU A 30 2.14 4.66 -2.69
N GLU A 31 2.05 3.88 -1.60
CA GLU A 31 2.49 4.26 -0.25
C GLU A 31 3.99 3.95 0.00
N GLU A 32 4.74 3.50 -1.01
CA GLU A 32 6.16 3.18 -0.83
C GLU A 32 6.93 4.45 -0.43
N GLY A 33 7.59 4.40 0.74
CA GLY A 33 8.30 5.55 1.31
C GLY A 33 7.42 6.47 2.18
N GLN A 34 6.13 6.18 2.30
CA GLN A 34 5.21 6.87 3.22
C GLN A 34 5.00 6.01 4.46
N ALA A 35 5.56 6.45 5.59
CA ALA A 35 5.39 5.74 6.84
C ALA A 35 3.99 6.01 7.41
N LEU A 36 3.30 4.96 7.87
CA LEU A 36 1.99 5.08 8.53
C LEU A 36 1.97 6.11 9.66
N VAL A 37 3.08 6.22 10.39
CA VAL A 37 3.35 7.27 11.38
C VAL A 37 4.82 7.67 11.30
N ASP A 38 5.15 8.91 11.65
CA ASP A 38 6.52 9.44 11.54
C ASP A 38 7.56 8.59 12.28
N CYS A 39 7.21 7.97 13.40
CA CYS A 39 8.13 7.12 14.17
C CYS A 39 8.49 5.80 13.47
N LEU A 40 7.81 5.45 12.36
CA LEU A 40 8.13 4.33 11.47
C LEU A 40 8.95 4.74 10.24
N ALA A 41 9.11 6.05 9.97
CA ALA A 41 9.85 6.52 8.81
C ALA A 41 11.34 6.15 8.85
N THR A 42 11.90 5.82 7.69
CA THR A 42 13.33 5.58 7.49
C THR A 42 14.01 6.89 7.08
N GLY A 43 14.69 7.56 8.00
CA GLY A 43 15.34 8.86 7.81
C GLY A 43 16.05 9.34 9.09
N SER A 44 16.78 10.48 9.04
CA SER A 44 17.52 11.04 10.19
C SER A 44 16.60 11.63 11.27
N GLU A 45 17.08 11.52 12.53
CA GLU A 45 16.48 11.92 13.82
C GLU A 45 14.96 11.75 13.97
N ARG A 46 14.57 10.58 14.48
CA ARG A 46 13.25 10.38 15.08
C ARG A 46 13.32 10.84 16.54
N ASP A 47 12.78 12.01 16.87
CA ASP A 47 12.66 12.49 18.26
C ASP A 47 11.43 11.87 18.95
N CYS A 48 11.41 10.54 19.05
CA CYS A 48 10.41 9.82 19.82
C CYS A 48 11.03 9.31 21.12
N SER A 49 10.66 9.91 22.25
CA SER A 49 11.12 9.52 23.60
C SER A 49 10.79 8.07 24.00
N LEU A 50 9.98 7.38 23.19
CA LEU A 50 9.56 5.99 23.35
C LEU A 50 10.26 5.03 22.38
N ASP A 51 11.19 5.48 21.53
CA ASP A 51 11.86 4.57 20.59
C ASP A 51 12.58 3.42 21.32
N GLY A 52 12.56 2.22 20.73
CA GLY A 52 13.06 0.99 21.35
C GLY A 52 12.15 0.34 22.43
N LYS A 53 11.21 1.08 23.03
CA LYS A 53 10.29 0.57 24.08
C LYS A 53 8.80 0.76 23.78
N CYS A 54 8.46 1.41 22.66
CA CYS A 54 7.09 1.66 22.25
C CYS A 54 6.40 0.38 21.76
N ARG A 55 5.54 -0.22 22.60
CA ARG A 55 4.74 -1.41 22.21
C ARG A 55 3.72 -1.09 21.11
N LEU A 56 3.25 0.16 21.02
CA LEU A 56 2.31 0.60 19.98
C LEU A 56 2.95 0.54 18.59
N LYS A 57 4.24 0.89 18.45
CA LYS A 57 4.99 0.82 17.20
C LYS A 57 4.85 -0.55 16.52
N PHE A 58 5.08 -1.63 17.27
CA PHE A 58 4.95 -3.00 16.77
C PHE A 58 3.51 -3.37 16.41
N ARG A 59 2.51 -2.85 17.15
CA ARG A 59 1.10 -3.08 16.82
C ARG A 59 0.68 -2.38 15.53
N LEU A 60 1.19 -1.17 15.28
CA LEU A 60 0.94 -0.43 14.04
C LEU A 60 1.59 -1.10 12.83
N ILE A 61 2.83 -1.57 12.96
CA ILE A 61 3.50 -2.37 11.91
C ILE A 61 2.67 -3.62 11.58
N ALA A 62 2.22 -4.35 12.60
CA ALA A 62 1.41 -5.55 12.40
C ALA A 62 0.05 -5.23 11.76
N ALA A 63 -0.59 -4.13 12.15
CA ALA A 63 -1.86 -3.69 11.58
C ALA A 63 -1.72 -3.30 10.10
N GLU A 64 -0.67 -2.57 9.74
CA GLU A 64 -0.35 -2.21 8.36
C GLU A 64 -0.12 -3.45 7.49
N GLN A 65 0.67 -4.41 7.99
CA GLN A 65 0.89 -5.68 7.29
C GLN A 65 -0.41 -6.47 7.12
N ALA A 66 -1.26 -6.53 8.15
CA ALA A 66 -2.54 -7.21 8.09
C ALA A 66 -3.50 -6.56 7.08
N PHE A 67 -3.52 -5.22 7.01
CA PHE A 67 -4.31 -4.47 6.03
C PHE A 67 -3.90 -4.83 4.60
N TYR A 68 -2.60 -4.77 4.28
CA TYR A 68 -2.14 -5.14 2.94
C TYR A 68 -2.36 -6.63 2.63
N ALA A 69 -2.14 -7.51 3.60
CA ALA A 69 -2.36 -8.95 3.42
C ALA A 69 -3.82 -9.29 3.17
N ASP A 70 -4.76 -8.52 3.72
CA ASP A 70 -6.17 -8.68 3.42
C ASP A 70 -6.50 -8.24 1.99
N LEU A 71 -6.02 -7.07 1.59
CA LEU A 71 -6.18 -6.55 0.24
C LEU A 71 -5.53 -7.41 -0.85
N ASP A 72 -4.46 -8.12 -0.53
CA ASP A 72 -3.80 -9.06 -1.45
C ASP A 72 -4.66 -10.32 -1.73
N LYS A 73 -5.75 -10.56 -0.97
CA LYS A 73 -6.68 -11.69 -1.21
C LYS A 73 -7.73 -11.41 -2.29
N HIS A 74 -7.89 -10.14 -2.66
CA HIS A 74 -8.97 -9.71 -3.55
C HIS A 74 -8.39 -9.17 -4.86
N SER A 75 -8.91 -9.62 -5.99
CA SER A 75 -8.60 -9.01 -7.29
C SER A 75 -9.58 -7.86 -7.59
N LEU A 76 -9.24 -6.95 -8.51
CA LEU A 76 -10.18 -5.91 -8.97
C LEU A 76 -11.46 -6.52 -9.51
N ALA A 77 -11.38 -7.67 -10.19
CA ALA A 77 -12.56 -8.39 -10.67
C ALA A 77 -13.49 -8.85 -9.53
N SER A 78 -12.94 -9.18 -8.36
CA SER A 78 -13.72 -9.67 -7.20
C SER A 78 -14.42 -8.57 -6.40
N ILE A 79 -14.01 -7.31 -6.57
CA ILE A 79 -14.52 -6.16 -5.79
C ILE A 79 -15.20 -5.09 -6.64
N ALA A 80 -15.07 -5.17 -7.97
CA ALA A 80 -15.81 -4.30 -8.88
C ALA A 80 -17.27 -4.74 -8.96
N LEU A 81 -18.20 -3.78 -8.92
CA LEU A 81 -19.65 -3.97 -9.06
C LEU A 81 -20.06 -4.17 -10.51
#